data_AF-A0A952SKK1-F1
#
_entry.id   AF-A0A952SKK1-F1
#
_cell.length_a   1.000
_cell.length_b   1.000
_cell.length_c   1.000
_cell.angle_alpha   90.00
_cell.angle_beta   90.00
_cell.angle_gamma   90.00
#
_symmetry.space_group_name_H-M   'P 1'
#
loop_
_entity.id
_entity.type
_entity.pdbx_description
1 polymer ?
#
loop_
_entity_poly.entity_id
_entity_poly.type
_entity_poly.pdbx_seq_one_letter_code
_entity_poly.pdbx_strand_id
1 'polypeptide(L)'
;MRKRKPSVSSARGKRAAKSVKHIPDSKIDFSGIPELSDEQLKRMHRIGRPATGMAKQFVAIRMSPQLVATLRQMATKRAKPYQTLIHELLEKAASQAA
;
A
#
# COMPACT_ATOMS: atom_id res chain seq x y z
N MET A 1 25.41 -24.14 18.73
CA MET A 1 24.02 -24.53 18.40
C MET A 1 23.44 -23.53 17.39
N ARG A 2 23.18 -23.93 16.13
CA ARG A 2 22.57 -23.04 15.10
C ARG A 2 21.06 -23.31 15.04
N LYS A 3 20.23 -22.32 15.41
CA LYS A 3 18.76 -22.41 15.30
C LYS A 3 18.35 -22.41 13.83
N ARG A 4 17.68 -23.48 13.37
CA ARG A 4 17.04 -23.54 12.05
C ARG A 4 15.77 -22.68 12.08
N LYS A 5 15.62 -21.78 11.11
CA LYS A 5 14.35 -21.05 10.87
C LYS A 5 13.29 -22.06 10.39
N PRO A 6 12.04 -22.02 10.87
CA PRO A 6 10.98 -22.83 10.29
C PRO A 6 10.73 -22.37 8.85
N SER A 7 10.79 -23.34 7.94
CA SER A 7 10.60 -23.20 6.50
C SER A 7 9.28 -22.50 6.18
N VAL A 8 9.38 -21.42 5.40
CA VAL A 8 8.23 -20.76 4.76
C VAL A 8 7.60 -21.74 3.76
N SER A 9 6.28 -21.87 3.84
CA SER A 9 5.39 -22.65 2.98
C SER A 9 5.91 -22.83 1.54
N SER A 10 6.09 -24.10 1.13
CA SER A 10 6.41 -24.51 -0.24
C SER A 10 5.15 -24.73 -1.09
N ALA A 11 4.11 -23.91 -0.89
CA ALA A 11 2.96 -23.95 -1.79
C ALA A 11 3.38 -23.31 -3.13
N ARG A 12 3.67 -24.16 -4.14
CA ARG A 12 3.75 -23.72 -5.54
C ARG A 12 2.39 -23.14 -5.91
N GLY A 13 2.24 -21.82 -5.83
CA GLY A 13 1.13 -21.12 -6.45
C GLY A 13 1.13 -21.45 -7.94
N LYS A 14 0.06 -22.10 -8.43
CA LYS A 14 -0.13 -22.29 -9.87
C LYS A 14 -0.14 -20.89 -10.52
N ARG A 15 0.66 -20.69 -11.56
CA ARG A 15 0.57 -19.49 -12.39
C ARG A 15 -0.86 -19.41 -12.91
N ALA A 16 -1.49 -18.23 -12.82
CA ALA A 16 -2.73 -17.95 -13.53
C ALA A 16 -2.52 -18.34 -15.00
N ALA A 17 -3.37 -19.24 -15.50
CA ALA A 17 -3.29 -19.68 -16.88
C ALA A 17 -3.41 -18.46 -17.81
N LYS A 18 -2.72 -18.53 -18.97
CA LYS A 18 -2.72 -17.51 -20.02
C LYS A 18 -4.14 -16.96 -20.24
N SER A 19 -4.24 -15.63 -20.44
CA SER A 19 -5.46 -14.90 -20.82
C SER A 19 -6.29 -15.73 -21.81
N VAL A 20 -7.39 -16.27 -21.31
CA VAL A 20 -8.42 -16.90 -22.14
C VAL A 20 -9.16 -15.77 -22.86
N LYS A 21 -9.55 -16.00 -24.12
CA LYS A 21 -10.35 -15.04 -24.89
C LYS A 21 -11.59 -14.65 -24.09
N HIS A 22 -11.99 -13.38 -24.17
CA HIS A 22 -13.17 -12.86 -23.50
C HIS A 22 -14.41 -13.72 -23.86
N ILE A 23 -15.10 -14.21 -22.82
CA ILE A 23 -16.37 -14.92 -22.96
C ILE A 23 -17.48 -13.85 -22.94
N PRO A 24 -18.43 -13.87 -23.90
CA PRO A 24 -19.54 -12.93 -23.89
C PRO A 24 -20.45 -13.16 -22.68
N ASP A 25 -21.00 -12.09 -22.10
CA ASP A 25 -21.81 -12.12 -20.88
C ASP A 25 -22.99 -13.11 -20.96
N SER A 26 -23.57 -13.29 -22.15
CA SER A 26 -24.66 -14.24 -22.41
C SER A 26 -24.29 -15.72 -22.22
N LYS A 27 -22.98 -16.04 -22.14
CA LYS A 27 -22.46 -17.39 -21.89
C LYS A 27 -21.94 -17.57 -20.46
N ILE A 28 -22.06 -16.56 -19.61
CA ILE A 28 -21.71 -16.67 -18.20
C ILE A 28 -22.86 -17.39 -17.50
N ASP A 29 -22.54 -18.50 -16.83
CA ASP A 29 -23.50 -19.23 -16.02
C ASP A 29 -23.62 -18.56 -14.65
N PHE A 30 -24.77 -17.95 -14.38
CA PHE A 30 -25.10 -17.30 -13.11
C PHE A 30 -25.94 -18.18 -12.18
N SER A 31 -26.21 -19.45 -12.54
CA SER A 31 -27.09 -20.33 -11.77
C SER A 31 -26.66 -20.52 -10.30
N GLY A 32 -25.36 -20.40 -10.02
CA GLY A 32 -24.78 -20.52 -8.68
C GLY A 32 -24.63 -19.21 -7.91
N ILE A 33 -24.99 -18.06 -8.48
CA ILE A 33 -24.78 -16.73 -7.87
C ILE A 33 -26.13 -16.00 -7.80
N PRO A 34 -26.73 -15.84 -6.62
CA PRO A 34 -27.96 -15.06 -6.51
C PRO A 34 -27.69 -13.59 -6.82
N GLU A 35 -28.65 -12.93 -7.47
CA GLU A 35 -28.62 -11.47 -7.64
C GLU A 35 -28.61 -10.78 -6.28
N LEU A 36 -27.70 -9.81 -6.11
CA LEU A 36 -27.60 -9.03 -4.87
C LEU A 36 -28.72 -7.99 -4.84
N SER A 37 -29.36 -7.82 -3.69
CA SER A 37 -30.36 -6.75 -3.52
C SER A 37 -29.69 -5.37 -3.46
N ASP A 38 -30.44 -4.32 -3.82
CA ASP A 38 -29.95 -2.94 -3.76
C ASP A 38 -29.45 -2.54 -2.36
N GLU A 39 -30.09 -3.07 -1.30
CA GLU A 39 -29.64 -2.86 0.07
C GLU A 39 -28.29 -3.53 0.36
N GLN A 40 -28.05 -4.71 -0.20
CA GLN A 40 -26.77 -5.43 -0.08
C GLN A 40 -25.68 -4.69 -0.84
N LEU A 41 -25.96 -4.25 -2.07
CA LEU A 41 -25.07 -3.43 -2.89
C LEU A 41 -24.67 -2.13 -2.17
N LYS A 42 -25.61 -1.44 -1.53
CA LYS A 42 -25.35 -0.20 -0.79
C LYS A 42 -24.43 -0.38 0.42
N ARG A 43 -24.43 -1.58 1.04
CA ARG A 43 -23.55 -1.93 2.17
C ARG A 43 -22.14 -2.36 1.71
N MET A 44 -21.94 -2.62 0.43
CA MET A 44 -20.63 -2.99 -0.08
C MET A 44 -19.70 -1.78 -0.06
N HIS A 45 -18.67 -1.82 0.79
CA HIS A 45 -17.58 -0.86 0.77
C HIS A 45 -16.59 -1.20 -0.34
N ARG A 46 -16.09 -0.19 -1.06
CA ARG A 46 -15.09 -0.36 -2.11
C ARG A 46 -13.77 -0.86 -1.50
N ILE A 47 -13.50 -2.15 -1.61
CA ILE A 47 -12.27 -2.81 -1.11
C ILE A 47 -11.12 -2.67 -2.12
N GLY A 48 -10.98 -1.48 -2.72
CA GLY A 48 -9.99 -1.18 -3.76
C GLY A 48 -8.86 -0.28 -3.25
N ARG A 49 -7.91 0.07 -4.14
CA ARG A 49 -6.89 1.07 -3.83
C ARG A 49 -7.59 2.38 -3.41
N PRO A 50 -7.31 2.93 -2.22
CA PRO A 50 -7.90 4.19 -1.80
C PRO A 50 -7.57 5.28 -2.81
N ALA A 51 -8.52 6.18 -3.05
CA ALA A 51 -8.31 7.36 -3.89
C ALA A 51 -7.26 8.24 -3.21
N THR A 52 -6.00 8.03 -3.56
CA THR A 52 -4.89 8.81 -3.03
C THR A 52 -4.83 10.04 -3.91
N GLY A 53 -5.39 11.17 -3.46
CA GLY A 53 -5.52 12.40 -4.27
C GLY A 53 -4.18 12.86 -4.85
N MET A 54 -3.44 13.68 -4.09
CA MET A 54 -2.06 14.05 -4.47
C MET A 54 -1.08 13.03 -3.88
N ALA A 55 -0.69 12.05 -4.68
CA ALA A 55 0.31 11.07 -4.27
C ALA A 55 1.67 11.75 -4.05
N LYS A 56 2.36 11.39 -2.97
CA LYS A 56 3.73 11.84 -2.70
C LYS A 56 4.66 11.31 -3.79
N GLN A 57 5.49 12.19 -4.34
CA GLN A 57 6.50 11.82 -5.33
C GLN A 57 7.75 11.24 -4.65
N PHE A 58 8.37 10.26 -5.28
CA PHE A 58 9.67 9.75 -4.83
C PHE A 58 10.75 10.75 -5.20
N VAL A 59 11.54 11.19 -4.21
CA VAL A 59 12.65 12.12 -4.40
C VAL A 59 13.91 11.56 -3.77
N ALA A 60 15.04 11.73 -4.44
CA ALA A 60 16.36 11.39 -3.91
C ALA A 60 17.02 12.66 -3.37
N ILE A 61 17.26 12.71 -2.06
CA ILE A 61 17.89 13.86 -1.39
C ILE A 61 19.20 13.38 -0.75
N ARG A 62 20.30 14.08 -1.01
CA ARG A 62 21.57 13.85 -0.31
C ARG A 62 21.52 14.55 1.05
N MET A 63 21.75 13.80 2.12
CA MET A 63 21.80 14.32 3.50
C MET A 63 23.08 13.85 4.16
N SER A 64 23.63 14.66 5.07
CA SER A 64 24.78 14.23 5.86
C SER A 64 24.39 13.05 6.77
N PRO A 65 25.29 12.08 7.01
CA PRO A 65 24.98 10.90 7.82
C PRO A 65 24.63 11.26 9.27
N GLN A 66 25.26 12.31 9.80
CA GLN A 66 24.95 12.85 11.14
C GLN A 66 23.51 13.38 11.22
N LEU A 67 23.07 14.13 10.21
CA LEU A 67 21.70 14.65 10.15
C LEU A 67 20.68 13.51 10.07
N VAL A 68 20.95 12.47 9.26
CA VAL A 68 20.07 11.29 9.17
C VAL A 68 19.92 10.60 10.53
N ALA A 69 21.01 10.45 11.30
CA ALA A 69 20.97 9.86 12.63
C ALA A 69 20.10 10.69 13.58
N THR A 70 20.28 12.01 13.61
CA THR A 70 19.49 12.93 14.45
C THR A 70 18.01 12.89 14.08
N LEU A 71 17.67 12.95 12.79
CA LEU A 71 16.28 12.88 12.32
C LEU A 71 15.60 11.55 12.68
N ARG A 72 16.33 10.44 12.61
CA ARG A 72 15.81 9.13 13.06
C ARG A 72 15.51 9.12 14.56
N GLN A 73 16.40 9.67 15.39
CA GLN A 73 16.17 9.80 16.83
C GLN A 73 15.00 10.73 17.16
N MET A 74 14.82 11.81 16.40
CA MET A 74 13.66 12.69 16.57
C MET A 74 12.36 11.98 16.21
N ALA A 75 12.37 11.15 15.16
CA ALA A 75 11.20 10.39 14.74
C ALA A 75 10.78 9.36 15.80
N THR A 76 11.74 8.66 16.41
CA THR A 76 11.46 7.71 17.51
C THR A 76 10.92 8.43 18.74
N LYS A 77 11.53 9.55 19.15
CA LYS A 77 11.04 10.36 20.28
C LYS A 77 9.60 10.85 20.09
N ARG A 78 9.19 11.11 18.84
CA ARG A 78 7.84 11.58 18.50
C ARG A 78 6.88 10.45 18.12
N ALA A 79 7.30 9.18 18.22
CA ALA A 79 6.54 8.01 17.78
C ALA A 79 5.96 8.14 16.35
N LYS A 80 6.70 8.79 15.45
CA LYS A 80 6.30 9.02 14.05
C LYS A 80 7.25 8.31 13.08
N PRO A 81 6.77 7.88 11.89
CA PRO A 81 7.65 7.40 10.84
C PRO A 81 8.63 8.50 10.39
N TYR A 82 9.88 8.11 10.15
CA TYR A 82 10.96 9.00 9.71
C TYR A 82 10.59 9.83 8.47
N GLN A 83 10.00 9.20 7.46
CA GLN A 83 9.58 9.89 6.23
C GLN A 83 8.48 10.93 6.48
N THR A 84 7.55 10.64 7.40
CA THR A 84 6.50 11.59 7.79
C THR A 84 7.10 12.80 8.49
N LEU A 85 8.03 12.59 9.42
CA LEU A 85 8.71 13.68 10.11
C LEU A 85 9.48 14.58 9.14
N ILE A 86 10.22 14.00 8.19
CA ILE A 86 10.95 14.80 7.18
C ILE A 86 9.99 15.66 6.37
N HIS A 87 8.89 15.07 5.91
CA HIS A 87 7.90 15.78 5.12
C HIS A 87 7.32 16.97 5.88
N GLU A 88 6.89 16.77 7.14
CA GLU A 88 6.36 17.84 7.99
C GLU A 88 7.40 18.96 8.23
N LEU A 89 8.68 18.60 8.39
CA LEU A 89 9.75 19.59 8.60
C LEU A 89 10.00 20.42 7.33
N LEU A 90 10.03 19.76 6.16
CA LEU A 90 10.22 20.44 4.88
C LEU A 90 9.03 21.34 4.53
N GLU A 91 7.81 20.88 4.78
CA GLU A 91 6.59 21.67 4.60
C GLU A 91 6.62 22.93 5.47
N LYS A 92 6.94 22.80 6.75
CA LYS A 92 7.06 23.96 7.66
C LYS A 92 8.13 24.95 7.22
N ALA A 93 9.30 24.45 6.81
CA ALA A 93 10.40 25.29 6.35
C ALA A 93 10.02 26.03 5.04
N ALA A 94 9.36 25.35 4.10
CA ALA A 94 8.88 25.96 2.87
C ALA A 94 7.84 27.06 3.15
N SER A 95 6.89 26.81 4.05
CA SER A 95 5.87 27.81 4.44
C SER A 95 6.45 29.01 5.19
N GLN A 96 7.59 28.87 5.85
CA GLN A 96 8.28 29.98 6.52
C GLN A 96 9.16 30.80 5.57
N ALA A 97 9.59 30.20 4.46
CA ALA A 97 10.47 30.84 3.48
C ALA A 97 9.70 31.54 2.35
N ALA A 98 8.41 31.23 2.19
CA ALA A 98 7.49 31.89 1.27
C ALA A 98 6.86 33.14 1.92
#